data_AF-A0A0F6R9A2-F1
#
_entry.id   AF-A0A0F6R9A2-F1
#
_cell.length_a   1.000
_cell.length_b   1.000
_cell.length_c   1.000
_cell.angle_alpha   90.00
_cell.angle_beta   90.00
_cell.angle_gamma   90.00
#
_symmetry.space_group_name_H-M   'P 1'
#
loop_
_entity.id
_entity.type
_entity.pdbx_description
1 polymer ?
#
loop_
_entity_poly.entity_id
_entity_poly.type
_entity_poly.pdbx_seq_one_letter_code
_entity_poly.pdbx_strand_id
1 'polypeptide(L)'
;QEMDESDRKIVLRHEAAAVAGRWRRQGLKVGFTNGCFDLLHPGHLSLLRQARGGCDRLVVGINTDESVQRLKGPTRPIQSELARAAVLASLGMVDLVVLFGEDTPMELIDAIRPDVLVKGADYRVDQVVGADLVQSYG
;
A
#
# COMPACT_ATOMS: atom_id res chain seq x y z
N GLN A 1 17.63 21.91 -2.37
CA GLN A 1 16.41 21.52 -3.11
C GLN A 1 15.36 21.24 -2.05
N GLU A 2 14.25 21.98 -2.06
CA GLU A 2 13.13 21.69 -1.17
C GLU A 2 12.62 20.28 -1.51
N MET A 3 12.52 19.43 -0.50
CA MET A 3 11.98 18.10 -0.64
C MET A 3 10.49 18.23 -0.95
N ASP A 4 10.05 17.66 -2.07
CA ASP A 4 8.65 17.74 -2.53
C ASP A 4 7.73 17.23 -1.41
N GLU A 5 6.59 17.89 -1.19
CA GLU A 5 5.63 17.46 -0.15
C GLU A 5 5.16 16.02 -0.37
N SER A 6 5.19 15.55 -1.63
CA SER A 6 4.90 14.16 -1.98
C SER A 6 5.91 13.17 -1.40
N ASP A 7 7.21 13.50 -1.34
CA ASP A 7 8.26 12.62 -0.79
C ASP A 7 8.02 12.32 0.71
N ARG A 8 7.36 13.23 1.43
CA ARG A 8 7.03 13.05 2.85
C ARG A 8 6.06 11.90 3.12
N LYS A 9 5.37 11.40 2.09
CA LYS A 9 4.46 10.26 2.22
C LYS A 9 5.18 8.92 2.10
N ILE A 10 6.40 8.90 1.56
CA ILE A 10 7.20 7.68 1.44
C ILE A 10 7.92 7.48 2.77
N VAL A 11 7.53 6.44 3.51
CA VAL A 11 7.98 6.24 4.90
C VAL A 11 8.40 4.80 5.14
N LEU A 12 9.19 4.60 6.19
CA LEU A 12 9.58 3.26 6.63
C LEU A 12 8.40 2.55 7.31
N ARG A 13 8.44 1.21 7.32
CA ARG A 13 7.39 0.36 7.94
C ARG A 13 7.04 0.80 9.36
N HIS A 14 8.03 1.05 10.20
CA HIS A 14 7.81 1.42 11.60
C HIS A 14 7.18 2.81 11.75
N GLU A 15 7.50 3.74 10.85
CA GLU A 15 6.91 5.07 10.81
C GLU A 15 5.44 4.99 10.37
N ALA A 16 5.15 4.20 9.32
CA ALA A 16 3.79 3.94 8.88
C ALA A 16 2.93 3.31 9.99
N ALA A 17 3.48 2.32 10.71
CA ALA A 17 2.80 1.71 11.86
C ALA A 17 2.50 2.74 12.95
N ALA A 18 3.46 3.61 13.29
CA ALA A 18 3.28 4.67 14.27
C ALA A 18 2.22 5.71 13.85
N VAL A 19 2.24 6.13 12.58
CA VAL A 19 1.26 7.08 12.00
C VAL A 19 -0.14 6.45 11.98
N ALA A 20 -0.27 5.23 11.47
CA ALA A 20 -1.54 4.51 11.41
C ALA A 20 -2.13 4.28 12.81
N GLY A 21 -1.28 3.94 13.79
CA GLY A 21 -1.70 3.84 15.19
C GLY A 21 -2.23 5.16 15.76
N ARG A 22 -1.68 6.31 15.36
CA ARG A 22 -2.22 7.63 15.74
C ARG A 22 -3.59 7.87 15.09
N TRP A 23 -3.73 7.58 13.81
CA TRP A 23 -5.02 7.73 13.09
C TRP A 23 -6.13 6.91 13.74
N ARG A 24 -5.86 5.62 14.04
CA ARG A 24 -6.84 4.78 14.75
C ARG A 24 -7.21 5.33 16.13
N ARG A 25 -6.25 5.85 16.90
CA ARG A 25 -6.54 6.52 18.20
C ARG A 25 -7.37 7.79 18.05
N GLN A 26 -7.36 8.41 16.88
CA GLN A 26 -8.23 9.54 16.54
C GLN A 26 -9.60 9.09 16.01
N GLY A 27 -9.88 7.79 15.95
CA GLY A 27 -11.11 7.24 15.40
C GLY A 27 -11.17 7.23 13.87
N LEU A 28 -10.05 7.50 13.19
CA LEU A 28 -9.98 7.45 11.73
C LEU A 28 -9.78 6.02 11.24
N LYS A 29 -10.53 5.63 10.21
CA LYS A 29 -10.44 4.33 9.57
C LYS A 29 -9.24 4.27 8.63
N VAL A 30 -8.34 3.32 8.84
CA VAL A 30 -7.12 3.12 8.04
C VAL A 30 -7.36 2.03 7.00
N GLY A 31 -7.31 2.42 5.72
CA GLY A 31 -7.32 1.50 4.60
C GLY A 31 -5.91 1.11 4.18
N PHE A 32 -5.77 -0.11 3.69
CA PHE A 32 -4.53 -0.61 3.10
C PHE A 32 -4.80 -1.31 1.77
N THR A 33 -3.92 -1.05 0.81
CA THR A 33 -3.80 -1.85 -0.41
C THR A 33 -2.32 -2.02 -0.74
N ASN A 34 -1.99 -2.95 -1.63
CA ASN A 34 -0.62 -3.14 -2.07
C ASN A 34 -0.54 -3.73 -3.48
N GLY A 35 0.60 -3.50 -4.10
CA GLY A 35 0.93 -4.08 -5.39
C GLY A 35 2.22 -3.53 -5.99
N CYS A 36 2.49 -3.97 -7.21
CA CYS A 36 3.65 -3.53 -7.98
C CYS A 36 3.50 -2.09 -8.51
N PHE A 37 2.31 -1.71 -9.00
CA PHE A 37 2.03 -0.38 -9.57
C PHE A 37 3.06 0.10 -10.62
N ASP A 38 3.52 -0.81 -11.49
CA ASP A 38 4.58 -0.57 -12.48
C ASP A 38 4.27 0.58 -13.44
N LEU A 39 3.35 0.35 -14.37
CA LEU A 39 2.82 1.39 -15.24
C LEU A 39 1.42 1.75 -14.74
N LEU A 40 1.27 2.96 -14.20
CA LEU A 40 -0.03 3.43 -13.73
C LEU A 40 -1.01 3.55 -14.90
N HIS A 41 -2.20 2.98 -14.71
CA HIS A 41 -3.28 2.99 -15.68
C HIS A 41 -4.63 3.11 -14.94
N PRO A 42 -5.75 3.36 -15.64
CA PRO A 42 -7.04 3.62 -14.99
C PRO A 42 -7.51 2.54 -14.01
N GLY A 43 -7.13 1.28 -14.23
CA GLY A 43 -7.44 0.16 -13.31
C GLY A 43 -6.83 0.36 -11.92
N HIS A 44 -5.56 0.75 -11.84
CA HIS A 44 -4.91 1.09 -10.57
C HIS A 44 -5.58 2.29 -9.89
N LEU A 45 -5.96 3.32 -10.65
CA LEU A 45 -6.67 4.46 -10.09
C LEU A 45 -8.04 4.08 -9.56
N SER A 46 -8.75 3.18 -10.23
CA SER A 46 -10.04 2.65 -9.78
C SER A 46 -9.89 1.91 -8.45
N LEU A 47 -8.90 1.01 -8.34
CA LEU A 47 -8.56 0.32 -7.10
C LEU A 47 -8.26 1.29 -5.95
N LEU A 48 -7.40 2.28 -6.19
CA LEU A 48 -7.01 3.24 -5.15
C LEU A 48 -8.19 4.12 -4.73
N ARG A 49 -9.07 4.52 -5.66
CA ARG A 49 -10.31 5.25 -5.35
C ARG A 49 -11.27 4.41 -4.52
N GLN A 50 -11.42 3.13 -4.85
CA GLN A 50 -12.24 2.20 -4.07
C GLN A 50 -11.67 2.02 -2.65
N ALA A 51 -10.35 1.84 -2.54
CA ALA A 51 -9.66 1.74 -1.25
C ALA A 51 -9.87 3.00 -0.41
N ARG A 52 -9.63 4.17 -1.00
CA ARG A 52 -9.86 5.46 -0.34
C ARG A 52 -11.33 5.66 0.05
N GLY A 53 -12.28 5.27 -0.78
CA GLY A 53 -13.71 5.38 -0.49
C GLY A 53 -14.17 4.54 0.70
N GLY A 54 -13.41 3.51 1.08
CA GLY A 54 -13.67 2.69 2.26
C GLY A 54 -12.99 3.14 3.55
N CYS A 55 -12.19 4.23 3.54
CA CYS A 55 -11.37 4.64 4.69
C CYS A 55 -11.12 6.16 4.78
N ASP A 56 -10.69 6.64 5.94
CA ASP A 56 -10.31 8.03 6.15
C ASP A 56 -8.83 8.31 5.84
N ARG A 57 -7.99 7.27 5.83
CA ARG A 57 -6.55 7.32 5.55
C ARG A 57 -6.10 6.09 4.79
N LEU A 58 -5.43 6.26 3.65
CA LEU A 58 -4.98 5.17 2.79
C LEU A 58 -3.46 5.01 2.83
N VAL A 59 -3.01 3.83 3.25
CA VAL A 59 -1.61 3.40 3.13
C VAL A 59 -1.47 2.44 1.95
N VAL A 60 -0.46 2.66 1.10
CA VAL A 60 -0.18 1.80 -0.05
C VAL A 60 1.17 1.11 0.11
N GLY A 61 1.15 -0.22 0.16
CA GLY A 61 2.36 -1.04 0.09
C GLY A 61 2.84 -1.20 -1.35
N ILE A 62 4.12 -0.97 -1.60
CA ILE A 62 4.74 -1.18 -2.92
C ILE A 62 5.83 -2.24 -2.81
N ASN A 63 5.75 -3.27 -3.66
CA ASN A 63 6.81 -4.28 -3.75
C ASN A 63 8.12 -3.63 -4.21
N THR A 64 9.23 -3.99 -3.58
CA THR A 64 10.58 -3.65 -4.06
C THR A 64 10.84 -4.27 -5.44
N ASP A 65 11.85 -3.75 -6.16
CA ASP A 65 12.23 -4.28 -7.46
C ASP A 65 12.61 -5.76 -7.37
N GLU A 66 13.33 -6.15 -6.31
CA GLU A 66 13.71 -7.54 -6.04
C GLU A 66 12.48 -8.43 -5.81
N SER A 67 11.52 -7.98 -4.99
CA SER A 67 10.27 -8.71 -4.72
C SER A 67 9.48 -8.93 -6.02
N VAL A 68 9.38 -7.90 -6.87
CA VAL A 68 8.70 -8.02 -8.16
C VAL A 68 9.43 -8.99 -9.11
N GLN A 69 10.76 -8.94 -9.16
CA GLN A 69 11.55 -9.85 -10.01
C GLN A 69 11.35 -11.31 -9.62
N ARG A 70 11.33 -11.62 -8.32
CA ARG A 70 11.05 -13.00 -7.84
C ARG A 70 9.63 -13.47 -8.22
N LEU A 71 8.65 -12.58 -8.13
CA LEU A 71 7.24 -12.91 -8.37
C LEU A 71 6.83 -12.93 -9.85
N LYS A 72 7.43 -12.07 -10.69
CA LYS A 72 6.99 -11.82 -12.08
C LYS A 72 8.08 -12.08 -13.13
N GLY A 73 9.29 -12.43 -12.70
CA GLY A 73 10.44 -12.68 -13.55
C GLY A 73 11.38 -11.47 -13.69
N PRO A 74 12.60 -11.70 -14.19
CA PRO A 74 13.72 -10.74 -14.14
C PRO A 74 13.52 -9.50 -15.01
N THR A 75 12.54 -9.50 -15.92
CA THR A 75 12.23 -8.37 -16.82
C THR A 75 11.22 -7.38 -16.22
N ARG A 76 10.77 -7.62 -14.98
CA ARG A 76 9.84 -6.75 -14.25
C ARG A 76 10.44 -6.35 -12.91
N PRO A 77 10.20 -5.14 -12.41
CA PRO A 77 9.34 -4.08 -12.99
C PRO A 77 10.06 -3.30 -14.10
N ILE A 78 9.30 -2.52 -14.89
CA ILE A 78 9.86 -1.60 -15.90
C ILE A 78 10.36 -0.32 -15.21
N GLN A 79 9.62 0.16 -14.21
CA GLN A 79 9.95 1.35 -13.42
C GLN A 79 10.55 0.92 -12.07
N SER A 80 11.55 1.66 -11.59
CA SER A 80 12.15 1.41 -10.28
C SER A 80 11.16 1.63 -9.15
N GLU A 81 11.40 0.98 -8.01
CA GLU A 81 10.57 1.10 -6.80
C GLU A 81 10.40 2.54 -6.33
N LEU A 82 11.45 3.36 -6.43
CA LEU A 82 11.40 4.77 -6.07
C LEU A 82 10.53 5.57 -7.03
N ALA A 83 10.62 5.32 -8.34
CA ALA A 83 9.77 5.98 -9.32
C ALA A 83 8.29 5.64 -9.09
N ARG A 84 7.99 4.35 -8.88
CA ARG A 84 6.63 3.87 -8.59
C ARG A 84 6.09 4.48 -7.29
N ALA A 85 6.92 4.57 -6.25
CA ALA A 85 6.58 5.19 -4.97
C ALA A 85 6.30 6.68 -5.10
N ALA A 86 7.16 7.43 -5.79
CA ALA A 86 6.99 8.87 -6.01
C ALA A 86 5.67 9.17 -6.74
N VAL A 87 5.34 8.41 -7.79
CA VAL A 87 4.07 8.63 -8.50
C VAL A 87 2.87 8.35 -7.59
N LEU A 88 2.87 7.26 -6.81
CA LEU A 88 1.78 7.01 -5.87
C LEU A 88 1.69 8.06 -4.76
N ALA A 89 2.81 8.54 -4.25
CA ALA A 89 2.87 9.58 -3.23
C ALA A 89 2.31 10.93 -3.74
N SER A 90 2.46 11.22 -5.03
CA SER A 90 1.88 12.42 -5.66
C SER A 90 0.34 12.41 -5.68
N LEU A 91 -0.30 11.25 -5.51
CA LEU A 91 -1.75 11.13 -5.57
C LEU A 91 -2.40 11.65 -4.28
N GLY A 92 -3.36 12.57 -4.42
CA GLY A 92 -4.08 13.15 -3.28
C GLY A 92 -4.89 12.14 -2.44
N MET A 93 -5.23 10.98 -3.01
CA MET A 93 -5.94 9.90 -2.30
C MET A 93 -5.02 8.97 -1.50
N VAL A 94 -3.70 9.10 -1.64
CA VAL A 94 -2.70 8.30 -0.93
C VAL A 94 -2.12 9.13 0.20
N ASP A 95 -2.19 8.61 1.43
CA ASP A 95 -1.66 9.29 2.62
C ASP A 95 -0.24 8.83 2.95
N LEU A 96 0.07 7.53 2.77
CA LEU A 96 1.42 6.97 2.95
C LEU A 96 1.74 5.91 1.90
N VAL A 97 3.02 5.80 1.57
CA VAL A 97 3.61 4.78 0.71
C VAL A 97 4.71 4.07 1.49
N VAL A 98 4.72 2.74 1.44
CA VAL A 98 5.72 1.92 2.14
C VAL A 98 6.26 0.84 1.19
N LEU A 99 7.58 0.79 1.04
CA LEU A 99 8.25 -0.28 0.31
C LEU A 99 8.32 -1.55 1.17
N PHE A 100 8.10 -2.72 0.55
CA PHE A 100 8.25 -4.01 1.22
C PHE A 100 8.89 -5.04 0.29
N GLY A 101 9.79 -5.85 0.86
CA GLY A 101 10.66 -6.76 0.11
C GLY A 101 10.20 -8.20 0.14
N GLU A 102 9.24 -8.54 0.98
CA GLU A 102 8.70 -9.88 1.15
C GLU A 102 7.84 -10.30 -0.05
N ASP A 103 7.60 -11.60 -0.20
CA ASP A 103 6.76 -12.14 -1.28
C ASP A 103 5.26 -11.86 -1.02
N THR A 104 4.90 -11.59 0.23
CA THR A 104 3.54 -11.23 0.64
C THR A 104 3.54 -9.99 1.54
N PRO A 105 2.45 -9.20 1.56
CA PRO A 105 2.37 -8.01 2.40
C PRO A 105 2.07 -8.31 3.88
N MET A 106 2.13 -9.58 4.33
CA MET A 106 1.64 -9.99 5.66
C MET A 106 2.29 -9.24 6.82
N GLU A 107 3.62 -9.12 6.79
CA GLU A 107 4.35 -8.39 7.84
C GLU A 107 3.97 -6.91 7.88
N LEU A 108 3.72 -6.32 6.71
CA LEU A 108 3.31 -4.94 6.60
C LEU A 108 1.86 -4.75 7.11
N ILE A 109 0.97 -5.71 6.84
CA ILE A 109 -0.41 -5.72 7.36
C ILE A 109 -0.42 -5.87 8.88
N ASP A 110 0.38 -6.77 9.46
CA ASP A 110 0.47 -6.95 10.91
C ASP A 110 1.05 -5.70 11.61
N ALA A 111 2.07 -5.07 11.00
CA ALA A 111 2.64 -3.85 11.54
C ALA A 111 1.67 -2.65 11.47
N ILE A 112 1.00 -2.46 10.32
CA ILE A 112 0.11 -1.31 10.12
C ILE A 112 -1.19 -1.48 10.89
N ARG A 113 -1.73 -2.71 10.97
CA ARG A 113 -3.08 -3.03 11.47
C ARG A 113 -4.18 -2.18 10.81
N PRO A 114 -4.40 -2.32 9.50
CA PRO A 114 -5.45 -1.60 8.81
C PRO A 114 -6.83 -2.12 9.20
N ASP A 115 -7.83 -1.24 9.16
CA ASP A 115 -9.24 -1.55 9.39
C ASP A 115 -9.93 -2.06 8.11
N VAL A 116 -9.39 -1.70 6.94
CA VAL A 116 -9.91 -2.11 5.64
C VAL A 116 -8.78 -2.56 4.74
N LEU A 117 -8.93 -3.74 4.15
CA LEU A 117 -8.02 -4.27 3.14
C LEU A 117 -8.74 -4.27 1.78
N VAL A 118 -8.17 -3.58 0.79
CA VAL A 118 -8.72 -3.56 -0.57
C VAL A 118 -7.72 -4.17 -1.54
N LYS A 119 -8.20 -5.10 -2.37
CA LYS A 119 -7.46 -5.74 -3.47
C LYS A 119 -8.21 -5.55 -4.78
N GLY A 120 -7.50 -5.63 -5.89
CA GLY A 120 -8.08 -5.56 -7.23
C GLY A 120 -9.15 -6.64 -7.45
N ALA A 121 -10.08 -6.36 -8.37
CA ALA A 121 -11.29 -7.15 -8.63
C ALA A 121 -11.04 -8.61 -9.06
N ASP A 122 -9.79 -9.00 -9.32
CA ASP A 122 -9.41 -10.33 -9.78
C ASP A 122 -9.24 -11.35 -8.65
N TYR A 123 -9.37 -10.94 -7.39
CA TYR A 123 -9.17 -11.81 -6.22
C TYR A 123 -10.46 -12.06 -5.47
N ARG A 124 -10.79 -13.34 -5.23
CA ARG A 124 -11.81 -13.72 -4.24
C ARG A 124 -11.28 -13.45 -2.82
N VAL A 125 -12.16 -13.22 -1.84
CA VAL A 125 -11.77 -12.89 -0.45
C VAL A 125 -10.81 -13.94 0.15
N ASP A 126 -11.02 -15.21 -0.14
CA ASP A 126 -10.17 -16.35 0.24
C ASP A 126 -8.79 -16.38 -0.44
N GLN A 127 -8.59 -15.53 -1.45
CA GLN A 127 -7.31 -15.34 -2.15
C GLN A 127 -6.61 -14.04 -1.73
N VAL A 128 -7.23 -13.25 -0.84
CA VAL A 128 -6.66 -12.02 -0.32
C VAL A 128 -5.76 -12.35 0.87
N VAL A 129 -4.45 -12.37 0.60
CA VAL A 129 -3.44 -12.52 1.65
C VAL A 129 -3.60 -11.43 2.72
N GLY A 130 -3.86 -11.85 3.96
CA GLY A 130 -4.08 -10.98 5.13
C GLY A 130 -5.55 -10.71 5.48
N ALA A 131 -6.51 -11.25 4.73
CA ALA A 131 -7.94 -11.10 5.04
C ALA A 131 -8.29 -11.64 6.44
N ASP A 132 -7.87 -12.86 6.77
CA ASP A 132 -8.13 -13.49 8.07
C ASP A 132 -7.56 -12.66 9.23
N LEU A 133 -6.36 -12.09 9.04
CA LEU A 133 -5.70 -11.26 10.04
C LEU A 133 -6.48 -9.97 10.30
N VAL A 134 -6.94 -9.28 9.25
CA VAL A 134 -7.75 -8.06 9.41
C VAL A 134 -9.11 -8.38 10.04
N GLN A 135 -9.76 -9.48 9.65
CA GLN A 135 -11.02 -9.93 10.25
C GLN A 135 -10.87 -10.32 11.73
N SER A 136 -9.69 -10.75 12.16
CA SER A 136 -9.43 -11.08 13.57
C SER A 136 -9.43 -9.86 14.50
N TYR A 137 -9.40 -8.64 13.95
CA TYR A 137 -9.34 -7.42 14.76
C TYR A 137 -10.68 -7.01 15.38
N GLY A 138 -11.79 -7.61 14.96
CA GLY A 138 -13.16 -7.30 15.40
C GLY A 138 -13.95 -6.54 14.35
#